data_AF-A0A7J4DGM4-F1
#
_entry.id   AF-A0A7J4DGM4-F1
#
_cell.length_a   1.000
_cell.length_b   1.000
_cell.length_c   1.000
_cell.angle_alpha   90.00
_cell.angle_beta   90.00
_cell.angle_gamma   90.00
#
_symmetry.space_group_name_H-M   'P 1'
#
loop_
_entity.id
_entity.type
_entity.pdbx_description
1 polymer ?
#
loop_
_entity_poly.entity_id
_entity_poly.type
_entity_poly.pdbx_seq_one_letter_code
_entity_poly.pdbx_strand_id
1 'polypeptide(L)'
;MGMRFGDRLRVTLFGESHGSCVGALIEGMPAGTPIDPAALAEDIAKRRPGRKGLSSRSERDECEILSGVYEGRATGWPILLLTRNSDVRSSDYSFLPDHPRPGHADMVEGIRLDGANDPRGGGSQSARLTFGLVSAGSQVRALLDDVGWSCTAHLHSIGEVSARPLFELERAAALDPASDMGRLNCRDPEAAARMSEHLESVRKDLDTVGSTVELLIEGLPIGVGEPWFDGIEPALARGLMAIPGARAVEFAHGVDSSSMRGSQHKDAWL
;
A
#
# COMPACT_ATOMS: atom_id res chain seq x y z
N MET A 1 12.85 14.92 11.37
CA MET A 1 11.70 14.19 10.78
C MET A 1 12.22 12.88 10.21
N GLY A 2 11.48 11.77 10.35
CA GLY A 2 11.93 10.47 9.85
C GLY A 2 10.77 9.70 9.22
N MET A 3 11.00 9.15 8.03
CA MET A 3 10.02 8.33 7.29
C MET A 3 10.41 6.85 7.35
N ARG A 4 10.84 6.41 8.55
CA ARG A 4 11.37 5.08 8.82
C ARG A 4 10.28 4.15 9.36
N PHE A 5 10.21 2.96 8.79
CA PHE A 5 9.37 1.85 9.23
C PHE A 5 10.23 0.61 9.50
N GLY A 6 9.93 -0.12 10.57
CA GLY A 6 10.68 -1.32 10.98
C GLY A 6 11.94 -1.06 11.83
N ASP A 7 12.40 -2.13 12.47
CA ASP A 7 13.56 -2.11 13.37
C ASP A 7 14.82 -2.75 12.75
N ARG A 8 14.89 -4.09 12.78
CA ARG A 8 15.99 -4.88 12.19
C ARG A 8 15.97 -4.80 10.67
N LEU A 9 14.85 -5.23 10.08
CA LEU A 9 14.55 -4.96 8.68
C LEU A 9 13.75 -3.67 8.62
N ARG A 10 14.26 -2.73 7.85
CA ARG A 10 13.80 -1.35 7.91
C ARG A 10 13.70 -0.74 6.54
N VAL A 11 12.66 0.04 6.35
CA VAL A 11 12.40 0.80 5.13
C VAL A 11 12.37 2.28 5.49
N THR A 12 13.19 3.08 4.81
CA THR A 12 13.14 4.54 4.88
C THR A 12 12.68 5.08 3.55
N LEU A 13 11.51 5.69 3.52
CA LEU A 13 11.00 6.36 2.32
C LEU A 13 11.74 7.68 2.10
N PHE A 14 11.84 8.12 0.85
CA PHE A 14 12.35 9.46 0.51
C PHE A 14 11.74 9.98 -0.79
N GLY A 15 11.94 11.28 -1.02
CA GLY A 15 11.48 11.99 -2.21
C GLY A 15 10.12 12.65 -2.04
N GLU A 16 9.68 13.28 -3.12
CA GLU A 16 8.47 14.08 -3.19
C GLU A 16 7.77 13.82 -4.52
N SER A 17 6.45 13.97 -4.56
CA SER A 17 5.69 13.68 -5.78
C SER A 17 6.02 14.57 -6.97
N HIS A 18 6.46 15.81 -6.73
CA HIS A 18 6.86 16.78 -7.75
C HIS A 18 8.37 17.04 -7.76
N GLY A 19 9.12 16.33 -6.91
CA GLY A 19 10.58 16.30 -6.96
C GLY A 19 11.09 15.45 -8.12
N SER A 20 12.41 15.27 -8.23
CA SER A 20 13.02 14.49 -9.31
C SER A 20 12.74 12.99 -9.22
N CYS A 21 12.54 12.46 -8.02
CA CYS A 21 12.33 11.03 -7.78
C CYS A 21 11.61 10.76 -6.45
N VAL A 22 11.14 9.52 -6.31
CA VAL A 22 10.74 8.91 -5.05
C VAL A 22 11.40 7.54 -4.90
N GLY A 23 11.51 7.04 -3.68
CA GLY A 23 12.14 5.75 -3.45
C GLY A 23 12.11 5.27 -2.02
N ALA A 24 12.89 4.22 -1.78
CA ALA A 24 13.09 3.62 -0.47
C ALA A 24 14.53 3.15 -0.29
N LEU A 25 15.04 3.30 0.93
CA LEU A 25 16.26 2.65 1.41
C LEU A 25 15.86 1.49 2.30
N ILE A 26 16.32 0.29 1.98
CA ILE A 26 16.13 -0.91 2.80
C ILE A 26 17.40 -1.20 3.56
N GLU A 27 17.31 -1.36 4.87
CA GLU A 27 18.41 -1.76 5.75
C GLU A 27 18.04 -3.08 6.46
N GLY A 28 19.04 -3.93 6.71
CA GLY A 28 18.86 -5.19 7.43
C GLY A 28 18.35 -6.37 6.60
N MET A 29 18.38 -6.26 5.28
CA MET A 29 18.17 -7.41 4.38
C MET A 29 19.32 -8.41 4.57
N PRO A 30 19.05 -9.71 4.84
CA PRO A 30 20.10 -10.72 4.95
C PRO A 30 20.95 -10.83 3.67
N ALA A 31 22.25 -11.05 3.84
CA ALA A 31 23.12 -11.33 2.70
C ALA A 31 22.72 -12.65 2.02
N GLY A 32 22.73 -12.66 0.69
CA GLY A 32 22.35 -13.82 -0.11
C GLY A 32 20.87 -13.91 -0.45
N THR A 33 19.99 -13.07 0.13
CA THR A 33 18.57 -13.03 -0.24
C THR A 33 18.42 -12.80 -1.75
N PRO A 34 17.69 -13.68 -2.48
CA PRO A 34 17.43 -13.50 -3.90
C PRO A 34 16.67 -12.20 -4.17
N ILE A 35 17.11 -11.47 -5.19
CA ILE A 35 16.48 -10.24 -5.68
C ILE A 35 15.98 -10.52 -7.09
N ASP A 36 14.67 -10.40 -7.30
CA ASP A 36 14.01 -10.68 -8.58
C ASP A 36 13.49 -9.37 -9.21
N PRO A 37 14.21 -8.82 -10.23
CA PRO A 37 13.77 -7.63 -10.94
C PRO A 37 12.44 -7.81 -11.70
N ALA A 38 12.10 -9.03 -12.13
CA ALA A 38 10.87 -9.29 -12.85
C ALA A 38 9.67 -9.24 -11.89
N ALA A 39 9.77 -9.92 -10.73
CA ALA A 39 8.76 -9.83 -9.68
C ALA A 39 8.57 -8.38 -9.18
N LEU A 40 9.66 -7.63 -9.05
CA LEU A 40 9.62 -6.20 -8.71
C LEU A 40 8.84 -5.38 -9.76
N ALA A 41 9.11 -5.60 -11.04
CA ALA A 41 8.42 -4.92 -12.12
C ALA A 41 6.91 -5.24 -12.12
N GLU A 42 6.53 -6.49 -11.85
CA GLU A 42 5.13 -6.90 -11.73
C GLU A 42 4.42 -6.23 -10.54
N ASP A 43 5.05 -6.22 -9.37
CA ASP A 43 4.48 -5.58 -8.17
C ASP A 43 4.32 -4.06 -8.36
N ILE A 44 5.29 -3.42 -9.01
CA ILE A 44 5.18 -2.01 -9.38
C ILE A 44 4.06 -1.80 -10.41
N ALA A 45 3.94 -2.66 -11.43
CA ALA A 45 2.88 -2.57 -12.43
C ALA A 45 1.49 -2.72 -11.79
N LYS A 46 1.35 -3.58 -10.77
CA LYS A 46 0.10 -3.71 -10.00
C LYS A 46 -0.24 -2.42 -9.24
N ARG A 47 0.76 -1.69 -8.73
CA ARG A 47 0.59 -0.41 -8.03
C ARG A 47 0.26 0.77 -8.95
N ARG A 48 0.68 0.73 -10.22
CA ARG A 48 0.61 1.89 -11.12
C ARG A 48 -0.81 2.49 -11.21
N PRO A 49 -0.94 3.83 -11.15
CA PRO A 49 -2.18 4.52 -11.52
C PRO A 49 -2.45 4.37 -13.03
N GLY A 50 -3.58 4.86 -13.52
CA GLY A 50 -3.89 4.88 -14.96
C GLY A 50 -4.83 3.78 -15.45
N ARG A 51 -5.42 3.00 -14.54
CA ARG A 51 -6.48 2.04 -14.92
C ARG A 51 -7.80 2.78 -15.13
N LYS A 52 -8.64 2.28 -16.05
CA LYS A 52 -9.98 2.85 -16.32
C LYS A 52 -10.76 3.05 -15.02
N GLY A 53 -11.39 4.20 -14.85
CA GLY A 53 -12.15 4.55 -13.63
C GLY A 53 -11.29 4.95 -12.42
N LEU A 54 -9.95 4.83 -12.48
CA LEU A 54 -9.02 5.28 -11.43
C LEU A 54 -8.27 6.55 -11.88
N SER A 55 -7.26 6.96 -11.10
CA SER A 55 -6.40 8.12 -11.38
C SER A 55 -5.87 8.09 -12.81
N SER A 56 -5.90 9.24 -13.49
CA SER A 56 -5.46 9.40 -14.89
C SER A 56 -3.96 9.62 -15.06
N ARG A 57 -3.20 9.68 -13.97
CA ARG A 57 -1.72 9.83 -14.04
C ARG A 57 -1.09 8.60 -14.64
N SER A 58 -0.08 8.80 -15.47
CA SER A 58 0.69 7.71 -16.09
C SER A 58 2.16 7.92 -15.79
N GLU A 59 2.67 7.18 -14.80
CA GLU A 59 4.08 7.19 -14.44
C GLU A 59 4.74 5.93 -14.99
N ARG A 60 5.92 6.08 -15.59
CA ARG A 60 6.66 4.92 -16.15
C ARG A 60 7.11 3.94 -15.09
N ASP A 61 7.33 4.40 -13.85
CA ASP A 61 7.68 3.60 -12.67
C ASP A 61 8.66 2.47 -12.95
N GLU A 62 9.77 2.81 -13.60
CA GLU A 62 10.94 1.95 -13.72
C GLU A 62 11.74 2.09 -12.43
N CYS A 63 11.96 0.97 -11.72
CA CYS A 63 12.74 0.97 -10.48
C CYS A 63 14.21 0.75 -10.77
N GLU A 64 15.05 1.71 -10.39
CA GLU A 64 16.50 1.57 -10.38
C GLU A 64 16.94 1.03 -9.01
N ILE A 65 17.73 -0.04 -9.00
CA ILE A 65 18.40 -0.57 -7.80
C ILE A 65 19.84 -0.06 -7.82
N LEU A 66 20.18 0.87 -6.91
CA LEU A 66 21.47 1.57 -6.95
C LEU A 66 22.55 0.99 -6.02
N SER A 67 22.17 0.18 -5.03
CA SER A 67 23.13 -0.36 -4.06
C SER A 67 22.62 -1.67 -3.45
N GLY A 68 23.50 -2.34 -2.70
CA GLY A 68 23.12 -3.48 -1.85
C GLY A 68 22.79 -4.77 -2.60
N VAL A 69 22.96 -4.81 -3.93
CA VAL A 69 22.70 -5.99 -4.77
C VAL A 69 23.91 -6.28 -5.66
N TYR A 70 24.32 -7.54 -5.71
CA TYR A 70 25.36 -8.04 -6.60
C TYR A 70 24.93 -9.41 -7.13
N GLU A 71 25.03 -9.62 -8.45
CA GLU A 71 24.63 -10.87 -9.13
C GLU A 71 23.25 -11.39 -8.73
N GLY A 72 22.26 -10.48 -8.65
CA GLY A 72 20.87 -10.83 -8.31
C GLY A 72 20.64 -11.22 -6.85
N ARG A 73 21.57 -10.89 -5.94
CA ARG A 73 21.44 -11.18 -4.50
C ARG A 73 21.77 -9.98 -3.64
N ALA A 74 21.07 -9.86 -2.51
CA ALA A 74 21.38 -8.87 -1.49
C ALA A 74 22.79 -9.10 -0.93
N THR A 75 23.58 -8.04 -0.76
CA THR A 75 24.94 -8.13 -0.21
C THR A 75 24.99 -8.02 1.32
N GLY A 76 23.84 -7.76 1.97
CA GLY A 76 23.74 -7.42 3.38
C GLY A 76 23.90 -5.92 3.68
N TRP A 77 24.35 -5.14 2.70
CA TRP A 77 24.41 -3.69 2.79
C TRP A 77 23.10 -3.04 2.34
N PRO A 78 22.85 -1.75 2.69
CA PRO A 78 21.61 -1.08 2.34
C PRO A 78 21.28 -1.11 0.84
N ILE A 79 20.02 -1.43 0.52
CA ILE A 79 19.50 -1.48 -0.85
C ILE A 79 18.75 -0.18 -1.12
N LEU A 80 19.24 0.61 -2.07
CA LEU A 80 18.61 1.85 -2.51
C LEU A 80 17.76 1.59 -3.76
N LEU A 81 16.46 1.83 -3.64
CA LEU A 81 15.47 1.69 -4.70
C LEU A 81 14.90 3.07 -5.05
N LEU A 82 14.83 3.42 -6.32
CA LEU A 82 14.21 4.69 -6.74
C LEU A 82 13.48 4.59 -8.07
N THR A 83 12.58 5.53 -8.31
CA THR A 83 12.06 5.81 -9.65
C THR A 83 11.98 7.31 -9.88
N ARG A 84 12.15 7.72 -11.14
CA ARG A 84 12.07 9.13 -11.55
C ARG A 84 10.62 9.52 -11.78
N ASN A 85 10.25 10.72 -11.34
CA ASN A 85 8.92 11.26 -11.64
C ASN A 85 8.93 11.80 -13.08
N SER A 86 7.89 11.48 -13.86
CA SER A 86 7.82 11.78 -15.30
C SER A 86 6.55 12.53 -15.72
N ASP A 87 5.47 12.48 -14.95
CA ASP A 87 4.17 13.13 -15.24
C ASP A 87 3.83 14.19 -14.18
N VAL A 88 4.74 15.15 -14.00
CA VAL A 88 4.61 16.24 -13.01
C VAL A 88 3.80 17.40 -13.59
N ARG A 89 2.60 17.64 -13.06
CA ARG A 89 1.71 18.74 -13.48
C ARG A 89 1.59 19.81 -12.40
N SER A 90 2.55 20.73 -12.39
CA SER A 90 2.62 21.75 -11.34
C SER A 90 1.46 22.77 -11.37
N SER A 91 0.88 23.04 -12.55
CA SER A 91 -0.20 24.02 -12.73
C SER A 91 -1.46 23.70 -11.94
N ASP A 92 -1.73 22.41 -11.73
CA ASP A 92 -2.92 21.88 -11.04
C ASP A 92 -2.95 22.28 -9.55
N TYR A 93 -1.84 22.82 -9.03
CA TYR A 93 -1.65 23.19 -7.63
C TYR A 93 -1.41 24.70 -7.43
N SER A 94 -1.64 25.52 -8.45
CA SER A 94 -1.38 26.97 -8.42
C SER A 94 -2.20 27.76 -7.40
N PHE A 95 -3.28 27.19 -6.88
CA PHE A 95 -4.09 27.78 -5.80
C PHE A 95 -3.50 27.59 -4.39
N LEU A 96 -2.42 26.80 -4.26
CA LEU A 96 -1.67 26.66 -3.02
C LEU A 96 -0.58 27.75 -2.94
N PRO A 97 -0.30 28.29 -1.74
CA PRO A 97 -0.77 27.82 -0.43
C PRO A 97 -2.13 28.40 0.02
N ASP A 98 -2.71 29.34 -0.72
CA ASP A 98 -3.85 30.15 -0.28
C ASP A 98 -5.13 29.35 -0.02
N HIS A 99 -5.37 28.28 -0.78
CA HIS A 99 -6.53 27.40 -0.63
C HIS A 99 -6.12 25.94 -0.37
N PRO A 100 -5.77 25.57 0.87
CA PRO A 100 -5.39 24.19 1.20
C PRO A 100 -6.55 23.23 0.92
N ARG A 101 -6.26 22.07 0.32
CA ARG A 101 -7.32 21.12 -0.05
C ARG A 101 -7.89 20.46 1.22
N PRO A 102 -9.22 20.44 1.41
CA PRO A 102 -9.85 19.75 2.53
C PRO A 102 -9.45 18.27 2.60
N GLY A 103 -9.08 17.79 3.79
CA GLY A 103 -8.67 16.41 4.02
C GLY A 103 -7.23 16.07 3.60
N HIS A 104 -6.49 17.00 3.00
CA HIS A 104 -5.08 16.84 2.64
C HIS A 104 -4.14 17.50 3.68
N ALA A 105 -2.86 17.14 3.59
CA ALA A 105 -1.82 17.63 4.50
C ALA A 105 -1.31 19.05 4.17
N ASP A 106 -1.85 19.72 3.14
CA ASP A 106 -1.31 20.97 2.58
C ASP A 106 -1.06 22.05 3.66
N MET A 107 -2.08 22.35 4.47
CA MET A 107 -1.99 23.35 5.55
C MET A 107 -1.04 22.91 6.68
N VAL A 108 -1.11 21.64 7.07
CA VAL A 108 -0.33 21.11 8.21
C VAL A 108 1.15 21.06 7.86
N GLU A 109 1.52 20.70 6.62
CA GLU A 109 2.90 20.77 6.14
C GLU A 109 3.41 22.20 6.09
N GLY A 110 2.60 23.13 5.57
CA GLY A 110 2.90 24.57 5.57
C GLY A 110 3.25 25.10 6.96
N ILE A 111 2.44 24.78 7.96
CA ILE A 111 2.68 25.19 9.35
C ILE A 111 3.93 24.48 9.92
N ARG A 112 4.06 23.17 9.72
CA ARG A 112 5.14 22.36 10.29
C ARG A 112 6.52 22.78 9.79
N LEU A 113 6.61 23.17 8.53
CA LEU A 113 7.86 23.51 7.86
C LEU A 113 8.06 25.02 7.70
N ASP A 114 7.24 25.83 8.37
CA ASP A 114 7.31 27.30 8.29
C ASP A 114 7.31 27.81 6.84
N GLY A 115 6.44 27.22 6.02
CA GLY A 115 6.29 27.51 4.59
C GLY A 115 7.39 26.94 3.67
N ALA A 116 8.37 26.20 4.20
CA ALA A 116 9.47 25.66 3.39
C ALA A 116 9.13 24.37 2.62
N ASN A 117 7.90 23.85 2.74
CA ASN A 117 7.47 22.64 2.03
C ASN A 117 7.24 22.93 0.53
N ASP A 118 7.42 21.92 -0.33
CA ASP A 118 6.86 21.96 -1.69
C ASP A 118 5.33 21.76 -1.61
N PRO A 119 4.51 22.76 -1.95
CA PRO A 119 3.05 22.62 -1.89
C PRO A 119 2.50 21.74 -3.02
N ARG A 120 3.29 21.46 -4.07
CA ARG A 120 2.79 20.77 -5.27
C ARG A 120 2.60 19.28 -5.00
N GLY A 121 1.44 18.76 -5.41
CA GLY A 121 1.13 17.32 -5.34
C GLY A 121 1.24 16.67 -3.97
N GLY A 122 1.16 17.46 -2.89
CA GLY A 122 1.26 16.99 -1.51
C GLY A 122 2.67 16.60 -1.05
N GLY A 123 3.73 16.93 -1.81
CA GLY A 123 5.12 16.73 -1.39
C GLY A 123 5.43 15.31 -0.88
N SER A 124 6.01 15.21 0.31
CA SER A 124 6.34 13.95 1.00
C SER A 124 5.14 13.24 1.64
N GLN A 125 3.95 13.85 1.65
CA GLN A 125 2.70 13.22 2.13
C GLN A 125 1.90 12.57 0.99
N SER A 126 2.45 12.59 -0.22
CA SER A 126 1.78 12.06 -1.40
C SER A 126 1.73 10.53 -1.38
N ALA A 127 0.61 9.97 -1.87
CA ALA A 127 0.50 8.55 -2.19
C ALA A 127 1.58 8.07 -3.18
N ARG A 128 2.26 8.97 -3.89
CA ARG A 128 3.43 8.64 -4.72
C ARG A 128 4.53 7.89 -3.95
N LEU A 129 4.71 8.18 -2.66
CA LEU A 129 5.73 7.52 -1.84
C LEU A 129 5.42 6.04 -1.55
N THR A 130 4.18 5.59 -1.76
CA THR A 130 3.85 4.15 -1.72
C THR A 130 4.64 3.32 -2.72
N PHE A 131 5.20 3.93 -3.77
CA PHE A 131 6.18 3.28 -4.63
C PHE A 131 7.32 2.66 -3.81
N GLY A 132 7.87 3.39 -2.84
CA GLY A 132 8.95 2.90 -1.99
C GLY A 132 8.53 1.73 -1.09
N LEU A 133 7.28 1.73 -0.60
CA LEU A 133 6.74 0.61 0.18
C LEU A 133 6.55 -0.64 -0.68
N VAL A 134 6.00 -0.49 -1.88
CA VAL A 134 5.78 -1.63 -2.80
C VAL A 134 7.11 -2.19 -3.29
N SER A 135 8.05 -1.32 -3.68
CA SER A 135 9.37 -1.77 -4.15
C SER A 135 10.13 -2.50 -3.04
N ALA A 136 10.08 -2.00 -1.81
CA ALA A 136 10.67 -2.66 -0.65
C ALA A 136 9.95 -3.96 -0.26
N GLY A 137 8.62 -3.96 -0.26
CA GLY A 137 7.80 -5.15 -0.01
C GLY A 137 8.08 -6.27 -1.01
N SER A 138 8.36 -5.93 -2.27
CA SER A 138 8.74 -6.93 -3.27
C SER A 138 10.08 -7.61 -2.94
N GLN A 139 11.03 -6.90 -2.33
CA GLN A 139 12.34 -7.47 -1.98
C GLN A 139 12.27 -8.48 -0.83
N VAL A 140 11.25 -8.39 0.02
CA VAL A 140 11.10 -9.29 1.17
C VAL A 140 10.33 -10.56 0.82
N ARG A 141 9.75 -10.64 -0.38
CA ARG A 141 8.93 -11.78 -0.83
C ARG A 141 9.69 -13.09 -0.72
N ALA A 142 10.94 -13.12 -1.19
CA ALA A 142 11.77 -14.32 -1.10
C ALA A 142 12.00 -14.80 0.34
N LEU A 143 12.02 -13.88 1.33
CA LEU A 143 12.12 -14.26 2.74
C LEU A 143 10.82 -14.90 3.25
N LEU A 144 9.67 -14.40 2.82
CA LEU A 144 8.36 -14.94 3.19
C LEU A 144 8.13 -16.30 2.55
N ASP A 145 8.47 -16.44 1.27
CA ASP A 145 8.34 -17.70 0.52
C ASP A 145 9.18 -18.82 1.14
N ASP A 146 10.42 -18.51 1.58
CA ASP A 146 11.34 -19.48 2.23
C ASP A 146 10.77 -20.06 3.54
N VAL A 147 9.96 -19.28 4.26
CA VAL A 147 9.30 -19.71 5.50
C VAL A 147 7.83 -20.12 5.30
N GLY A 148 7.35 -20.14 4.06
CA GLY A 148 6.00 -20.56 3.70
C GLY A 148 4.90 -19.57 4.11
N TRP A 149 5.21 -18.28 4.23
CA TRP A 149 4.23 -17.24 4.55
C TRP A 149 3.68 -16.62 3.28
N SER A 150 2.38 -16.34 3.26
CA SER A 150 1.75 -15.65 2.15
C SER A 150 0.88 -14.50 2.65
N CYS A 151 0.69 -13.50 1.79
CA CYS A 151 -0.10 -12.32 2.08
C CYS A 151 -0.95 -12.00 0.85
N THR A 152 -2.27 -12.15 0.98
CA THR A 152 -3.24 -11.88 -0.10
C THR A 152 -4.10 -10.71 0.28
N ALA A 153 -4.18 -9.70 -0.60
CA ALA A 153 -5.05 -8.54 -0.42
C ALA A 153 -6.06 -8.46 -1.56
N HIS A 154 -7.28 -8.03 -1.26
CA HIS A 154 -8.27 -7.70 -2.27
C HIS A 154 -9.16 -6.52 -1.82
N LEU A 155 -9.75 -5.83 -2.79
CA LEU A 155 -10.76 -4.81 -2.54
C LEU A 155 -12.02 -5.50 -1.99
N HIS A 156 -12.36 -5.19 -0.75
CA HIS A 156 -13.50 -5.78 -0.06
C HIS A 156 -14.77 -4.96 -0.27
N SER A 157 -14.73 -3.63 -0.19
CA SER A 157 -15.91 -2.80 -0.44
C SER A 157 -15.62 -1.45 -1.09
N ILE A 158 -16.61 -0.92 -1.81
CA ILE A 158 -16.68 0.47 -2.26
C ILE A 158 -18.10 0.98 -1.98
N GLY A 159 -18.19 2.06 -1.19
CA GLY A 159 -19.49 2.57 -0.75
C GLY A 159 -20.28 1.47 -0.03
N GLU A 160 -21.49 1.20 -0.53
CA GLU A 160 -22.39 0.16 0.02
C GLU A 160 -22.21 -1.22 -0.63
N VAL A 161 -21.36 -1.34 -1.65
CA VAL A 161 -21.13 -2.62 -2.35
C VAL A 161 -19.97 -3.34 -1.69
N SER A 162 -20.22 -4.54 -1.17
CA SER A 162 -19.21 -5.38 -0.51
C SER A 162 -19.08 -6.74 -1.20
N ALA A 163 -17.85 -7.25 -1.23
CA ALA A 163 -17.50 -8.60 -1.64
C ALA A 163 -17.73 -9.60 -0.50
N ARG A 164 -17.75 -10.89 -0.84
CA ARG A 164 -17.65 -11.94 0.17
C ARG A 164 -16.29 -11.88 0.90
N PRO A 165 -16.19 -12.43 2.12
CA PRO A 165 -14.93 -12.50 2.85
C PRO A 165 -13.85 -13.25 2.06
N LEU A 166 -12.61 -12.77 2.12
CA LEU A 166 -11.47 -13.30 1.35
C LEU A 166 -11.20 -14.79 1.65
N PHE A 167 -11.50 -15.25 2.87
CA PHE A 167 -11.31 -16.66 3.22
C PHE A 167 -12.24 -17.61 2.43
N GLU A 168 -13.37 -17.11 1.91
CA GLU A 168 -14.35 -17.85 1.10
C GLU A 168 -14.08 -17.77 -0.41
N LEU A 169 -13.11 -16.94 -0.81
CA LEU A 169 -12.81 -16.65 -2.21
C LEU A 169 -11.56 -17.39 -2.70
N GLU A 170 -11.47 -17.56 -4.02
CA GLU A 170 -10.29 -18.13 -4.68
C GLU A 170 -9.11 -17.14 -4.63
N ARG A 171 -8.00 -17.57 -4.04
CA ARG A 171 -6.82 -16.72 -3.74
C ARG A 171 -5.64 -16.97 -4.68
N ALA A 172 -5.49 -18.19 -5.18
CA ALA A 172 -4.33 -18.59 -5.98
C ALA A 172 -4.43 -18.15 -7.45
N ALA A 173 -5.66 -18.04 -7.98
CA ALA A 173 -5.85 -17.65 -9.37
C ALA A 173 -5.37 -16.22 -9.65
N ALA A 174 -4.64 -16.06 -10.74
CA ALA A 174 -4.28 -14.76 -11.29
C ALA A 174 -5.54 -14.05 -11.83
N LEU A 175 -5.62 -12.74 -11.60
CA LEU A 175 -6.72 -11.92 -12.10
C LEU A 175 -6.36 -11.35 -13.47
N ASP A 176 -7.24 -11.52 -14.45
CA ASP A 176 -7.09 -10.87 -15.76
C ASP A 176 -7.13 -9.34 -15.58
N PRO A 177 -6.04 -8.60 -15.89
CA PRO A 177 -5.99 -7.15 -15.74
C PRO A 177 -7.04 -6.38 -16.55
N ALA A 178 -7.59 -6.99 -17.62
CA ALA A 178 -8.64 -6.39 -18.44
C ALA A 178 -10.04 -6.56 -17.85
N SER A 179 -10.22 -7.48 -16.90
CA SER A 179 -11.49 -7.71 -16.21
C SER A 179 -11.72 -6.71 -15.08
N ASP A 180 -12.98 -6.54 -14.64
CA ASP A 180 -13.29 -5.72 -13.46
C ASP A 180 -12.62 -6.25 -12.20
N MET A 181 -12.52 -7.57 -12.05
CA MET A 181 -11.79 -8.22 -10.95
C MET A 181 -10.33 -7.79 -10.91
N GLY A 182 -9.59 -7.91 -12.02
CA GLY A 182 -8.18 -7.53 -12.08
C GLY A 182 -7.97 -6.02 -12.00
N ARG A 183 -8.84 -5.24 -12.61
CA ARG A 183 -8.79 -3.77 -12.58
C ARG A 183 -8.93 -3.22 -11.15
N LEU A 184 -9.93 -3.72 -10.42
CA LEU A 184 -10.26 -3.30 -9.06
C LEU A 184 -9.50 -4.07 -7.97
N ASN A 185 -8.78 -5.13 -8.35
CA ASN A 185 -8.22 -6.12 -7.41
C ASN A 185 -9.29 -6.71 -6.48
N CYS A 186 -10.49 -6.98 -7.01
CA CYS A 186 -11.59 -7.63 -6.28
C CYS A 186 -11.67 -9.10 -6.71
N ARG A 187 -11.67 -10.02 -5.75
CA ARG A 187 -11.69 -11.47 -6.03
C ARG A 187 -13.10 -12.05 -6.13
N ASP A 188 -14.12 -11.25 -5.85
CA ASP A 188 -15.51 -11.62 -6.02
C ASP A 188 -16.03 -11.13 -7.39
N PRO A 189 -16.39 -12.02 -8.34
CA PRO A 189 -16.82 -11.63 -9.68
C PRO A 189 -18.12 -10.81 -9.66
N GLU A 190 -19.06 -11.13 -8.78
CA GLU A 190 -20.35 -10.43 -8.72
C GLU A 190 -20.18 -9.05 -8.10
N ALA A 191 -19.40 -8.96 -7.01
CA ALA A 191 -19.14 -7.69 -6.36
C ALA A 191 -18.27 -6.79 -7.24
N ALA A 192 -17.29 -7.33 -7.96
CA ALA A 192 -16.42 -6.56 -8.87
C ALA A 192 -17.24 -5.82 -9.95
N ALA A 193 -18.21 -6.49 -10.57
CA ALA A 193 -19.08 -5.88 -11.57
C ALA A 193 -19.93 -4.75 -10.96
N ARG A 194 -20.54 -4.98 -9.79
CA ARG A 194 -21.36 -3.97 -9.09
C ARG A 194 -20.52 -2.77 -8.61
N MET A 195 -19.32 -3.01 -8.11
CA MET A 195 -18.37 -1.96 -7.71
C MET A 195 -17.93 -1.13 -8.91
N SER A 196 -17.70 -1.78 -10.05
CA SER A 196 -17.34 -1.12 -11.32
C SER A 196 -18.44 -0.15 -11.77
N GLU A 197 -19.70 -0.59 -11.77
CA GLU A 197 -20.84 0.26 -12.10
C GLU A 197 -21.00 1.43 -11.13
N HIS A 198 -20.87 1.17 -9.82
CA HIS A 198 -20.97 2.21 -8.79
C HIS A 198 -19.88 3.28 -8.94
N LEU A 199 -18.62 2.87 -9.19
CA LEU A 199 -17.51 3.78 -9.45
C LEU A 199 -17.76 4.67 -10.67
N GLU A 200 -18.30 4.11 -11.75
CA GLU A 200 -18.62 4.89 -12.95
C GLU A 200 -19.76 5.88 -12.69
N SER A 201 -20.72 5.57 -11.81
CA SER A 201 -21.75 6.53 -11.36
C SER A 201 -21.12 7.69 -10.59
N VAL A 202 -20.37 7.39 -9.53
CA VAL A 202 -19.70 8.40 -8.68
C VAL A 202 -18.78 9.31 -9.52
N ARG A 203 -18.08 8.72 -10.51
CA ARG A 203 -17.25 9.48 -11.44
C ARG A 203 -18.05 10.46 -12.31
N LYS A 204 -19.24 10.08 -12.79
CA LYS A 204 -20.11 10.97 -13.58
C LYS A 204 -20.64 12.13 -12.75
N ASP A 205 -20.80 11.91 -11.45
CA ASP A 205 -21.20 12.93 -10.49
C ASP A 205 -20.03 13.85 -10.08
N LEU A 206 -18.82 13.62 -10.60
CA LEU A 206 -17.59 14.35 -10.27
C LEU A 206 -17.25 14.28 -8.77
N ASP A 207 -17.59 13.16 -8.14
CA ASP A 207 -17.36 12.91 -6.72
C ASP A 207 -16.35 11.77 -6.48
N THR A 208 -16.08 11.48 -5.21
CA THR A 208 -15.18 10.42 -4.76
C THR A 208 -15.85 9.54 -3.72
N VAL A 209 -15.45 8.27 -3.64
CA VAL A 209 -15.99 7.30 -2.69
C VAL A 209 -14.85 6.55 -2.02
N GLY A 210 -15.03 6.22 -0.75
CA GLY A 210 -14.08 5.41 0.02
C GLY A 210 -14.15 3.92 -0.32
N SER A 211 -13.23 3.16 0.26
CA SER A 211 -13.17 1.71 0.10
C SER A 211 -12.61 1.04 1.34
N THR A 212 -12.79 -0.28 1.40
CA THR A 212 -12.09 -1.16 2.34
C THR A 212 -11.28 -2.20 1.57
N VAL A 213 -10.11 -2.56 2.12
CA VAL A 213 -9.24 -3.60 1.59
C VAL A 213 -9.10 -4.66 2.67
N GLU A 214 -9.36 -5.90 2.31
CA GLU A 214 -9.22 -7.04 3.20
C GLU A 214 -7.91 -7.76 2.89
N LEU A 215 -7.21 -8.16 3.95
CA LEU A 215 -5.91 -8.82 3.91
C LEU A 215 -6.00 -10.15 4.64
N LEU A 216 -5.46 -11.21 4.04
CA LEU A 216 -5.27 -12.50 4.67
C LEU A 216 -3.78 -12.85 4.68
N ILE A 217 -3.25 -13.16 5.86
CA ILE A 217 -1.88 -13.63 6.05
C ILE A 217 -1.94 -15.10 6.48
N GLU A 218 -1.31 -15.98 5.71
CA GLU A 218 -1.32 -17.43 5.94
C GLU A 218 0.11 -17.93 6.21
N GLY A 219 0.25 -19.05 6.94
CA GLY A 219 1.55 -19.66 7.25
C GLY A 219 2.29 -19.12 8.47
N LEU A 220 1.71 -18.12 9.17
CA LEU A 220 2.28 -17.58 10.41
C LEU A 220 2.38 -18.66 11.51
N PRO A 221 3.56 -18.89 12.12
CA PRO A 221 3.69 -19.78 13.25
C PRO A 221 3.05 -19.19 14.52
N ILE A 222 2.66 -20.06 15.44
CA ILE A 222 2.18 -19.66 16.75
C ILE A 222 3.30 -18.95 17.51
N GLY A 223 3.00 -17.76 18.04
CA GLY A 223 3.93 -16.97 18.84
C GLY A 223 4.69 -15.87 18.08
N VAL A 224 4.33 -15.55 16.84
CA VAL A 224 4.88 -14.38 16.13
C VAL A 224 4.42 -13.07 16.78
N GLY A 225 5.37 -12.17 16.99
CA GLY A 225 5.14 -10.83 17.55
C GLY A 225 5.86 -10.66 18.89
N GLU A 226 5.91 -9.41 19.35
CA GLU A 226 6.50 -9.04 20.63
C GLU A 226 5.40 -8.61 21.62
N PRO A 227 5.69 -8.45 22.91
CA PRO A 227 4.70 -7.98 23.89
C PRO A 227 4.19 -6.56 23.62
N TRP A 228 2.94 -6.31 24.01
CA TRP A 228 2.29 -4.99 24.12
C TRP A 228 2.27 -4.12 22.85
N PHE A 229 3.37 -3.43 22.56
CA PHE A 229 3.45 -2.38 21.54
C PHE A 229 3.92 -2.89 20.18
N ASP A 230 4.61 -4.04 20.20
CA ASP A 230 5.18 -4.67 19.01
C ASP A 230 4.56 -6.06 18.77
N GLY A 231 3.36 -6.29 19.33
CA GLY A 231 2.51 -7.41 18.96
C GLY A 231 2.10 -7.34 17.49
N ILE A 232 1.68 -8.47 16.92
CA ILE A 232 1.38 -8.55 15.48
C ILE A 232 0.35 -7.52 15.04
N GLU A 233 -0.76 -7.37 15.78
CA GLU A 233 -1.81 -6.39 15.49
C GLU A 233 -1.31 -4.93 15.65
N PRO A 234 -0.68 -4.52 16.77
CA PRO A 234 -0.05 -3.20 16.88
C PRO A 234 0.95 -2.88 15.74
N ALA A 235 1.83 -3.82 15.40
CA ALA A 235 2.84 -3.64 14.37
C ALA A 235 2.23 -3.48 12.97
N LEU A 236 1.24 -4.32 12.64
CA LEU A 236 0.47 -4.24 11.40
C LEU A 236 -0.34 -2.94 11.35
N ALA A 237 -1.03 -2.57 12.43
CA ALA A 237 -1.83 -1.36 12.51
C ALA A 237 -0.98 -0.11 12.23
N ARG A 238 0.24 -0.04 12.79
CA ARG A 238 1.18 1.06 12.52
C ARG A 238 1.52 1.16 11.03
N GLY A 239 1.78 0.04 10.37
CA GLY A 239 2.11 0.02 8.94
C GLY A 239 0.92 0.35 8.05
N LEU A 240 -0.24 -0.27 8.33
CA LEU A 240 -1.47 -0.12 7.56
C LEU A 240 -2.06 1.29 7.69
N MET A 241 -2.08 1.87 8.90
CA MET A 241 -2.54 3.25 9.09
C MET A 241 -1.59 4.30 8.50
N ALA A 242 -0.33 3.97 8.22
CA ALA A 242 0.59 4.88 7.56
C ALA A 242 0.30 5.04 6.06
N ILE A 243 -0.53 4.18 5.46
CA ILE A 243 -0.91 4.27 4.05
C ILE A 243 -1.80 5.52 3.86
N PRO A 244 -1.45 6.45 2.94
CA PRO A 244 -2.23 7.65 2.73
C PRO A 244 -3.70 7.35 2.39
N GLY A 245 -4.62 7.96 3.14
CA GLY A 245 -6.06 7.75 2.99
C GLY A 245 -6.66 6.73 3.95
N ALA A 246 -5.85 5.89 4.60
CA ALA A 246 -6.34 5.00 5.65
C ALA A 246 -6.92 5.81 6.82
N ARG A 247 -8.04 5.33 7.38
CA ARG A 247 -8.75 5.95 8.52
C ARG A 247 -9.07 4.98 9.64
N ALA A 248 -9.08 3.68 9.35
CA ALA A 248 -9.31 2.61 10.31
C ALA A 248 -8.52 1.36 9.87
N VAL A 249 -8.19 0.50 10.83
CA VAL A 249 -7.65 -0.84 10.63
C VAL A 249 -8.40 -1.74 11.60
N GLU A 250 -8.85 -2.89 11.09
CA GLU A 250 -9.65 -3.86 11.84
C GLU A 250 -9.00 -5.24 11.73
N PHE A 251 -9.09 -6.01 12.81
CA PHE A 251 -8.60 -7.38 12.88
C PHE A 251 -9.74 -8.31 13.25
N ALA A 252 -9.82 -9.46 12.58
CA ALA A 252 -10.90 -10.44 12.73
C ALA A 252 -12.28 -9.77 12.61
N HIS A 253 -13.08 -9.80 13.69
CA HIS A 253 -14.41 -9.22 13.75
C HIS A 253 -14.44 -7.70 13.94
N GLY A 254 -13.30 -7.03 14.12
CA GLY A 254 -13.21 -5.57 14.09
C GLY A 254 -14.16 -4.87 15.06
N VAL A 255 -14.85 -3.83 14.58
CA VAL A 255 -15.86 -3.11 15.37
C VAL A 255 -17.08 -3.97 15.73
N ASP A 256 -17.38 -5.02 14.95
CA ASP A 256 -18.54 -5.89 15.19
C ASP A 256 -18.39 -6.67 16.49
N SER A 257 -17.15 -6.93 16.94
CA SER A 257 -16.83 -7.54 18.24
C SER A 257 -17.52 -6.83 19.41
N SER A 258 -17.74 -5.52 19.31
CA SER A 258 -18.39 -4.73 20.38
C SER A 258 -19.85 -5.13 20.64
N SER A 259 -20.51 -5.74 19.65
CA SER A 259 -21.90 -6.20 19.73
C SER A 259 -22.03 -7.70 20.05
N MET A 260 -20.91 -8.44 20.04
CA MET A 260 -20.90 -9.89 20.21
C MET A 260 -20.89 -10.30 21.68
N ARG A 261 -21.58 -11.40 22.00
CA ARG A 261 -21.37 -12.08 23.29
C ARG A 261 -20.03 -12.81 23.26
N GLY A 262 -19.43 -13.01 24.44
CA GLY A 262 -18.18 -13.76 24.54
C GLY A 262 -18.26 -15.21 24.02
N SER A 263 -19.45 -15.82 23.96
CA SER A 263 -19.66 -17.15 23.35
C SER A 263 -19.69 -17.13 21.82
N GLN A 264 -19.88 -15.96 21.21
CA GLN A 264 -19.88 -15.76 19.76
C GLN A 264 -18.51 -15.27 19.28
N HIS A 265 -17.81 -14.50 20.11
CA HIS A 265 -16.52 -13.89 19.76
C HIS A 265 -15.32 -14.83 19.94
N LYS A 266 -15.42 -15.85 20.79
CA LYS A 266 -14.30 -16.75 21.07
C LYS A 266 -14.24 -17.86 20.02
N ASP A 267 -13.07 -18.03 19.43
CA ASP A 267 -12.74 -19.22 18.65
C ASP A 267 -12.52 -20.41 19.60
N ALA A 268 -13.23 -21.51 19.35
CA ALA A 268 -13.05 -22.75 20.09
C ALA A 268 -11.79 -23.48 19.63
N TRP A 269 -11.09 -24.12 20.57
CA TRP A 269 -10.03 -25.05 20.24
C TRP A 269 -10.65 -26.25 19.50
N LEU A 270 -10.07 -26.59 18.34
CA LEU A 270 -10.42 -27.78 17.55
C LEU A 270 -9.55 -28.98 17.95
#